data_AF-A0A961T3P1-F1
#
_entry.id   AF-A0A961T3P1-F1
#
_cell.length_a   1.000
_cell.length_b   1.000
_cell.length_c   1.000
_cell.angle_alpha   90.00
_cell.angle_beta   90.00
_cell.angle_gamma   90.00
#
_symmetry.space_group_name_H-M   'P 1'
#
loop_
_entity.id
_entity.type
_entity.pdbx_description
1 polymer ?
#
loop_
_entity_poly.entity_id
_entity_poly.type
_entity_poly.pdbx_seq_one_letter_code
_entity_poly.pdbx_strand_id
1 'polypeptide(L)'
;MANFEAQMMESQKQVADAQAKIAELTSRIETARQKMQTGEDIAIDIENATLDDVHAHTELMNANIAEFIMGLDDVTAAFSKDFDEMRSKTGMESFIGFFSKAKADSMRQERMRTASIDDKLQDLIAKSDVITKLLQGQLDVLNTQKTQVESNLGETLEDREVTVGELETVRVEIQGMDPKIIELENKIAVEQDAAARTKLETELAELNTRYN
;
A
#
# COMPACT_ATOMS: atom_id res chain seq x y z
N MET A 1 30.53 9.73 -3.27
CA MET A 1 30.08 10.34 -2.00
C MET A 1 28.91 11.32 -2.24
N ALA A 2 29.10 12.45 -2.94
CA ALA A 2 28.04 13.45 -3.14
C ALA A 2 26.78 12.96 -3.88
N ASN A 3 26.90 11.94 -4.74
CA ASN A 3 25.78 11.41 -5.52
C ASN A 3 24.78 10.60 -4.67
N PHE A 4 25.28 9.81 -3.71
CA PHE A 4 24.45 8.94 -2.86
C PHE A 4 23.61 9.74 -1.85
N GLU A 5 24.19 10.82 -1.32
CA GLU A 5 23.51 11.69 -0.36
C GLU A 5 22.42 12.53 -1.04
N ALA A 6 22.65 12.95 -2.29
CA ALA A 6 21.63 13.57 -3.14
C ALA A 6 20.49 12.59 -3.47
N GLN A 7 20.81 11.35 -3.84
CA GLN A 7 19.83 10.29 -4.11
C GLN A 7 18.99 9.95 -2.86
N MET A 8 19.60 9.90 -1.67
CA MET A 8 18.85 9.70 -0.42
C MET A 8 17.87 10.85 -0.13
N MET A 9 18.29 12.10 -0.30
CA MET A 9 17.40 13.26 -0.10
C MET A 9 16.25 13.26 -1.10
N GLU A 10 16.52 12.93 -2.37
CA GLU A 10 15.48 12.85 -3.39
C GLU A 10 14.48 11.73 -3.10
N SER A 11 14.96 10.55 -2.68
CA SER A 11 14.08 9.45 -2.29
C SER A 11 13.26 9.76 -1.03
N GLN A 12 13.85 10.42 -0.02
CA GLN A 12 13.09 10.89 1.15
C GLN A 12 11.96 11.85 0.75
N LYS A 13 12.23 12.74 -0.20
CA LYS A 13 11.21 13.65 -0.73
C LYS A 13 10.12 12.88 -1.48
N GLN A 14 10.48 11.94 -2.34
CA GLN A 14 9.52 11.11 -3.07
C GLN A 14 8.65 10.27 -2.12
N VAL A 15 9.24 9.71 -1.06
CA VAL A 15 8.50 8.97 -0.04
C VAL A 15 7.54 9.87 0.72
N ALA A 16 7.95 11.09 1.08
CA ALA A 16 7.07 12.05 1.75
C ALA A 16 5.91 12.50 0.84
N ASP A 17 6.18 12.80 -0.43
CA ASP A 17 5.16 13.17 -1.42
C ASP A 17 4.18 12.02 -1.65
N ALA A 18 4.67 10.78 -1.69
CA ALA A 18 3.83 9.60 -1.82
C ALA A 18 2.98 9.35 -0.56
N GLN A 19 3.56 9.48 0.63
CA GLN A 19 2.81 9.39 1.88
C GLN A 19 1.66 10.41 1.92
N ALA A 20 1.90 11.63 1.44
CA ALA A 20 0.86 12.66 1.34
C ALA A 20 -0.24 12.26 0.35
N LYS A 21 0.11 11.77 -0.85
CA LYS A 21 -0.86 11.29 -1.84
C LYS A 21 -1.67 10.11 -1.34
N ILE A 22 -1.04 9.15 -0.65
CA ILE A 22 -1.76 7.99 -0.11
C ILE A 22 -2.70 8.43 1.02
N ALA A 23 -2.27 9.31 1.92
CA ALA A 23 -3.14 9.85 2.95
C ALA A 23 -4.36 10.59 2.36
N GLU A 24 -4.15 11.35 1.29
CA GLU A 24 -5.22 12.01 0.54
C GLU A 24 -6.19 10.99 -0.09
N LEU A 25 -5.66 9.96 -0.76
CA LEU A 25 -6.46 8.88 -1.35
C LEU A 25 -7.26 8.12 -0.29
N THR A 26 -6.64 7.74 0.82
CA THR A 26 -7.33 7.08 1.95
C THR A 26 -8.44 7.97 2.51
N SER A 27 -8.19 9.27 2.66
CA SER A 27 -9.21 10.22 3.12
C SER A 27 -10.39 10.35 2.14
N ARG A 28 -10.10 10.37 0.82
CA ARG A 28 -11.14 10.40 -0.22
C ARG A 28 -11.96 9.11 -0.22
N ILE A 29 -11.33 7.95 -0.07
CA ILE A 29 -12.00 6.65 0.03
C ILE A 29 -12.90 6.60 1.27
N GLU A 30 -12.40 7.05 2.43
CA GLU A 30 -13.18 7.09 3.66
C GLU A 30 -14.39 8.03 3.54
N THR A 31 -14.19 9.20 2.93
CA THR A 31 -15.28 10.15 2.66
C THR A 31 -16.30 9.57 1.68
N ALA A 32 -15.83 8.89 0.65
CA ALA A 32 -16.69 8.20 -0.31
C ALA A 32 -17.53 7.13 0.40
N ARG A 33 -16.90 6.29 1.23
CA ARG A 33 -17.57 5.25 2.02
C ARG A 33 -18.64 5.80 2.96
N GLN A 34 -18.35 6.88 3.68
CA GLN A 34 -19.36 7.55 4.52
C GLN A 34 -20.55 8.08 3.69
N LYS A 35 -20.29 8.54 2.46
CA LYS A 35 -21.35 8.92 1.52
C LYS A 35 -22.14 7.73 1.00
N MET A 36 -21.50 6.58 0.78
CA MET A 36 -22.18 5.32 0.44
C MET A 36 -23.15 4.90 1.55
N GLN A 37 -22.69 4.92 2.81
CA GLN A 37 -23.53 4.58 3.97
C GLN A 37 -24.71 5.53 4.17
N THR A 38 -24.61 6.77 3.68
CA THR A 38 -25.69 7.77 3.78
C THR A 38 -26.61 7.81 2.56
N GLY A 39 -26.37 6.97 1.55
CA GLY A 39 -27.21 6.83 0.36
C GLY A 39 -27.11 8.00 -0.63
N GLU A 40 -26.06 8.83 -0.55
CA GLU A 40 -25.79 9.88 -1.54
C GLU A 40 -25.05 9.32 -2.77
N ASP A 41 -25.51 9.74 -3.96
CA ASP A 41 -25.09 9.26 -5.29
C ASP A 41 -23.55 9.28 -5.48
N ILE A 42 -22.97 8.11 -5.72
CA ILE A 42 -21.52 7.89 -5.76
C ILE A 42 -21.05 8.01 -7.22
N ALA A 43 -21.04 9.23 -7.74
CA ALA A 43 -20.27 9.55 -8.94
C ALA A 43 -18.79 9.78 -8.54
N ILE A 44 -18.12 8.75 -8.02
CA ILE A 44 -16.68 8.82 -7.72
C ILE A 44 -15.95 7.72 -8.48
N ASP A 45 -15.19 8.16 -9.49
CA ASP A 45 -14.35 7.38 -10.40
C ASP A 45 -13.09 6.86 -9.65
N ILE A 46 -13.29 6.02 -8.63
CA ILE A 46 -12.23 5.51 -7.72
C ILE A 46 -11.49 4.31 -8.32
N GLU A 47 -12.12 3.60 -9.27
CA GLU A 47 -11.81 2.19 -9.51
C GLU A 47 -10.59 1.94 -10.42
N ASN A 48 -10.26 2.86 -11.35
CA ASN A 48 -9.22 2.59 -12.37
C ASN A 48 -7.95 3.43 -12.28
N ALA A 49 -7.89 4.50 -11.47
CA ALA A 49 -6.68 5.32 -11.34
C ALA A 49 -5.82 4.96 -10.11
N THR A 50 -6.37 4.25 -9.12
CA THR A 50 -5.74 4.14 -7.79
C THR A 50 -4.90 2.88 -7.59
N LEU A 51 -5.27 1.74 -8.19
CA LEU A 51 -4.55 0.48 -8.03
C LEU A 51 -3.26 0.42 -8.85
N ASP A 52 -3.30 0.88 -10.10
CA ASP A 52 -2.12 0.92 -10.97
C ASP A 52 -1.07 1.90 -10.44
N ASP A 53 -1.50 3.06 -9.91
CA ASP A 53 -0.60 4.05 -9.30
C ASP A 53 0.08 3.51 -8.02
N VAL A 54 -0.63 2.72 -7.21
CA VAL A 54 -0.07 2.08 -6.00
C VAL A 54 0.92 0.97 -6.36
N HIS A 55 0.62 0.17 -7.40
CA HIS A 55 1.53 -0.87 -7.88
C HIS A 55 2.80 -0.27 -8.49
N ALA A 56 2.65 0.73 -9.39
CA ALA A 56 3.77 1.44 -9.98
C ALA A 56 4.67 2.09 -8.91
N HIS A 57 4.06 2.64 -7.85
CA HIS A 57 4.79 3.19 -6.72
C HIS A 57 5.55 2.12 -5.91
N THR A 58 4.93 0.96 -5.67
CA THR A 58 5.57 -0.15 -4.95
C THR A 58 6.79 -0.68 -5.71
N GLU A 59 6.70 -0.77 -7.03
CA GLU A 59 7.82 -1.15 -7.90
C GLU A 59 8.96 -0.12 -7.85
N LEU A 60 8.63 1.18 -7.93
CA LEU A 60 9.60 2.28 -7.81
C LEU A 60 10.32 2.26 -6.46
N MET A 61 9.59 1.95 -5.38
CA MET A 61 10.15 1.85 -4.04
C MET A 61 11.10 0.65 -3.90
N ASN A 62 10.72 -0.52 -4.41
CA ASN A 62 11.56 -1.71 -4.41
C ASN A 62 12.84 -1.52 -5.25
N ALA A 63 12.73 -0.84 -6.39
CA ALA A 63 13.87 -0.51 -7.24
C ALA A 63 14.85 0.44 -6.53
N ASN A 64 14.34 1.48 -5.87
CA ASN A 64 15.17 2.42 -5.10
C ASN A 64 15.86 1.74 -3.91
N ILE A 65 15.20 0.80 -3.22
CA ILE A 65 15.78 0.04 -2.10
C ILE A 65 16.93 -0.86 -2.59
N ALA A 66 16.75 -1.54 -3.72
CA ALA A 66 17.81 -2.34 -4.32
C ALA A 66 19.02 -1.48 -4.70
N GLU A 67 18.80 -0.30 -5.27
CA GLU A 67 19.87 0.66 -5.59
C GLU A 67 20.57 1.18 -4.33
N PHE A 68 19.85 1.40 -3.23
CA PHE A 68 20.47 1.79 -1.95
C PHE A 68 21.28 0.68 -1.31
N ILE A 69 20.82 -0.58 -1.35
CA ILE A 69 21.58 -1.72 -0.84
C ILE A 69 22.84 -1.93 -1.68
N MET A 70 22.74 -1.85 -3.02
CA MET A 70 23.90 -1.94 -3.92
C MET A 70 24.87 -0.77 -3.72
N GLY A 71 24.37 0.46 -3.59
CA GLY A 71 25.19 1.64 -3.33
C GLY A 71 25.90 1.57 -1.97
N LEU A 72 25.26 0.97 -0.95
CA LEU A 72 25.89 0.72 0.34
C LEU A 72 26.99 -0.35 0.23
N ASP A 73 26.79 -1.39 -0.58
CA ASP A 73 27.81 -2.40 -0.86
C ASP A 73 29.02 -1.78 -1.57
N ASP A 74 28.80 -0.90 -2.55
CA ASP A 74 29.86 -0.14 -3.22
C ASP A 74 30.64 0.76 -2.25
N VAL A 75 29.95 1.45 -1.33
CA VAL A 75 30.59 2.27 -0.30
C VAL A 75 31.39 1.39 0.67
N THR A 76 30.87 0.21 1.02
CA THR A 76 31.54 -0.75 1.91
C THR A 76 32.78 -1.37 1.25
N ALA A 77 32.69 -1.70 -0.04
CA ALA A 77 33.79 -2.20 -0.84
C ALA A 77 34.88 -1.13 -1.02
N ALA A 78 34.48 0.12 -1.32
CA ALA A 78 35.39 1.26 -1.39
C ALA A 78 36.07 1.54 -0.04
N PHE A 79 35.33 1.47 1.07
CA PHE A 79 35.88 1.60 2.41
C PHE A 79 36.87 0.47 2.74
N SER A 80 36.54 -0.77 2.39
CA SER A 80 37.41 -1.93 2.60
C SER A 80 38.72 -1.80 1.82
N LYS A 81 38.64 -1.32 0.57
CA LYS A 81 39.81 -1.04 -0.26
C LYS A 81 40.67 0.10 0.32
N ASP A 82 40.04 1.21 0.70
CA ASP A 82 40.72 2.33 1.37
C ASP A 82 41.42 1.85 2.66
N PHE A 83 40.75 0.99 3.44
CA PHE A 83 41.28 0.42 4.67
C PHE A 83 42.46 -0.52 4.42
N ASP A 84 42.41 -1.35 3.38
CA ASP A 84 43.53 -2.21 2.98
C ASP A 84 44.73 -1.42 2.44
N GLU A 85 44.50 -0.33 1.70
CA GLU A 85 45.53 0.64 1.29
C GLU A 85 46.14 1.39 2.48
N MET A 86 45.36 1.61 3.54
CA MET A 86 45.86 2.17 4.80
C MET A 86 46.63 1.15 5.65
N ARG A 87 46.24 -0.12 5.57
CA ARG A 87 46.90 -1.22 6.29
C ARG A 87 48.20 -1.65 5.62
N SER A 88 48.29 -1.60 4.29
CA SER A 88 49.50 -1.96 3.55
C SER A 88 50.58 -0.86 3.64
N LYS A 89 51.85 -1.25 3.49
CA LYS A 89 52.97 -0.28 3.49
C LYS A 89 52.95 0.48 2.17
N THR A 90 53.01 1.80 2.23
CA THR A 90 53.20 2.62 1.02
C THR A 90 54.54 2.30 0.35
N GLY A 91 54.71 2.66 -0.93
CA GLY A 91 55.99 2.46 -1.63
C GLY A 91 57.18 3.09 -0.89
N MET A 92 56.97 4.26 -0.27
CA MET A 92 57.97 4.95 0.54
C MET A 92 58.21 4.27 1.90
N GLU A 93 57.14 3.80 2.57
CA GLU A 93 57.26 3.03 3.82
C GLU A 93 57.93 1.67 3.59
N SER A 94 57.72 1.05 2.43
CA SER A 94 58.38 -0.21 2.04
C SER A 94 59.86 -0.01 1.75
N PHE A 95 60.20 1.09 1.05
CA PHE A 95 61.58 1.49 0.80
C PHE A 95 62.33 1.79 2.10
N ILE A 96 61.73 2.58 3.01
CA ILE A 96 62.29 2.84 4.33
C ILE A 96 62.34 1.57 5.18
N GLY A 97 61.37 0.66 5.03
CA GLY A 97 61.30 -0.61 5.75
C GLY A 97 62.44 -1.59 5.43
N PHE A 98 63.05 -1.46 4.25
CA PHE A 98 64.27 -2.19 3.89
C PHE A 98 65.47 -1.75 4.74
N PHE A 99 65.54 -0.47 5.11
CA PHE A 99 66.64 0.12 5.90
C PHE A 99 66.32 0.20 7.40
N SER A 100 65.06 0.41 7.78
CA SER A 100 64.62 0.56 9.17
C SER A 100 63.16 0.14 9.31
N LYS A 101 62.95 -1.08 9.85
CA LYS A 101 61.61 -1.61 10.14
C LYS A 101 60.86 -0.74 11.15
N ALA A 102 61.54 -0.33 12.23
CA ALA A 102 60.94 0.50 13.28
C ALA A 102 60.47 1.87 12.76
N LYS A 103 61.22 2.51 11.86
CA LYS A 103 60.85 3.81 11.30
C LYS A 103 59.68 3.68 10.32
N ALA A 104 59.67 2.64 9.47
CA ALA A 104 58.56 2.36 8.58
C ALA A 104 57.26 2.03 9.34
N ASP A 105 57.35 1.28 10.44
CA ASP A 105 56.19 0.93 11.26
C ASP A 105 55.66 2.14 12.05
N SER A 106 56.54 3.04 12.52
CA SER A 106 56.16 4.32 13.12
C SER A 106 55.42 5.24 12.14
N MET A 107 55.93 5.37 10.91
CA MET A 107 55.28 6.20 9.87
C MET A 107 53.90 5.66 9.49
N ARG A 108 53.76 4.33 9.42
CA ARG A 108 52.46 3.68 9.18
C ARG A 108 51.49 3.93 10.33
N GLN A 109 51.94 3.82 11.58
CA GLN A 109 51.10 4.10 12.75
C GLN A 109 50.67 5.57 12.79
N GLU A 110 51.55 6.50 12.43
CA GLU A 110 51.24 7.93 12.35
C GLU A 110 50.22 8.23 11.25
N ARG A 111 50.33 7.59 10.08
CA ARG A 111 49.35 7.67 8.99
C ARG A 111 47.99 7.07 9.39
N MET A 112 47.98 5.89 10.01
CA MET A 112 46.75 5.27 10.53
C MET A 112 46.07 6.14 11.58
N ARG A 113 46.84 6.88 12.38
CA ARG A 113 46.31 7.76 13.44
C ARG A 113 45.85 9.12 12.94
N THR A 114 46.42 9.62 11.84
CA THR A 114 46.05 10.92 11.24
C THR A 114 44.96 10.81 10.19
N ALA A 115 44.82 9.65 9.55
CA ALA A 115 43.70 9.39 8.67
C ALA A 115 42.47 8.99 9.50
N SER A 116 41.38 9.75 9.35
CA SER A 116 40.18 9.64 10.19
C SER A 116 39.30 8.44 9.83
N ILE A 117 39.77 7.24 10.21
CA ILE A 117 39.00 6.00 10.10
C ILE A 117 37.70 6.11 10.91
N ASP A 118 37.74 6.75 12.07
CA ASP A 118 36.58 6.95 12.94
C ASP A 118 35.51 7.83 12.26
N ASP A 119 35.89 8.91 11.58
CA ASP A 119 34.94 9.79 10.89
C ASP A 119 34.26 9.07 9.72
N LYS A 120 35.01 8.28 8.94
CA LYS A 120 34.46 7.49 7.83
C LYS A 120 33.53 6.37 8.31
N LEU A 121 33.88 5.70 9.41
CA LEU A 121 33.01 4.68 10.02
C LEU A 121 31.74 5.31 10.61
N GLN A 122 31.86 6.46 11.27
CA GLN A 122 30.71 7.20 11.78
C GLN A 122 29.78 7.68 10.67
N ASP A 123 30.31 8.13 9.53
CA ASP A 123 29.52 8.51 8.36
C ASP A 123 28.76 7.29 7.78
N LEU A 124 29.41 6.13 7.66
CA LEU A 124 28.76 4.91 7.19
C LEU A 124 27.64 4.45 8.13
N ILE A 125 27.89 4.47 9.45
CA ILE A 125 26.89 4.13 10.47
C ILE A 125 25.72 5.12 10.40
N ALA A 126 26.00 6.42 10.30
CA ALA A 126 24.96 7.45 10.20
C ALA A 126 24.09 7.26 8.94
N LYS A 127 24.68 6.91 7.78
CA LYS A 127 23.94 6.62 6.55
C LYS A 127 23.10 5.34 6.70
N SER A 128 23.66 4.29 7.29
CA SER A 128 22.91 3.06 7.61
C SER A 128 21.71 3.34 8.52
N ASP A 129 21.90 4.13 9.58
CA ASP A 129 20.83 4.50 10.53
C ASP A 129 19.71 5.29 9.84
N VAL A 130 20.05 6.18 8.88
CA VAL A 130 19.06 6.91 8.09
C VAL A 130 18.23 5.96 7.22
N ILE A 131 18.87 4.98 6.56
CA ILE A 131 18.18 3.98 5.74
C ILE A 131 17.27 3.11 6.61
N THR A 132 17.76 2.65 7.78
CA THR A 132 16.94 1.86 8.72
C THR A 132 15.72 2.65 9.19
N LYS A 133 15.86 3.94 9.50
CA LYS A 133 14.72 4.80 9.88
C LYS A 133 13.72 4.97 8.73
N LEU A 134 14.20 5.13 7.50
CA LEU A 134 13.34 5.25 6.32
C LEU A 134 12.53 3.96 6.11
N LEU A 135 13.20 2.80 6.17
CA LEU A 135 12.55 1.49 6.04
C LEU A 135 11.54 1.24 7.15
N GLN A 136 11.86 1.60 8.40
CA GLN A 136 10.93 1.49 9.52
C GLN A 136 9.70 2.38 9.30
N GLY A 137 9.89 3.64 8.90
CA GLY A 137 8.77 4.54 8.61
C GLY A 137 7.88 4.04 7.46
N GLN A 138 8.47 3.47 6.42
CA GLN A 138 7.71 2.83 5.33
C GLN A 138 6.91 1.62 5.82
N LEU A 139 7.52 0.77 6.65
CA LEU A 139 6.87 -0.40 7.24
C LEU A 139 5.68 -0.01 8.13
N ASP A 140 5.83 1.04 8.94
CA ASP A 140 4.76 1.53 9.83
C ASP A 140 3.55 2.05 9.03
N VAL A 141 3.80 2.75 7.92
CA VAL A 141 2.75 3.21 7.00
C VAL A 141 2.06 2.02 6.34
N LEU A 142 2.83 1.06 5.83
CA LEU A 142 2.29 -0.13 5.17
C LEU A 142 1.41 -0.95 6.12
N ASN A 143 1.83 -1.13 7.38
CA ASN A 143 1.06 -1.83 8.39
C ASN A 143 -0.24 -1.09 8.73
N THR A 144 -0.20 0.24 8.84
CA THR A 144 -1.38 1.07 9.08
C THR A 144 -2.41 0.91 7.96
N GLN A 145 -1.95 1.02 6.71
CA GLN A 145 -2.80 0.86 5.53
C GLN A 145 -3.38 -0.55 5.44
N LYS A 146 -2.56 -1.59 5.71
CA LYS A 146 -3.03 -2.98 5.74
C LYS A 146 -4.19 -3.15 6.71
N THR A 147 -4.05 -2.68 7.95
CA THR A 147 -5.13 -2.78 8.96
C THR A 147 -6.39 -2.06 8.51
N GLN A 148 -6.25 -0.88 7.88
CA GLN A 148 -7.41 -0.14 7.40
C GLN A 148 -8.11 -0.84 6.23
N VAL A 149 -7.36 -1.37 5.26
CA VAL A 149 -7.91 -2.14 4.13
C VAL A 149 -8.57 -3.43 4.62
N GLU A 150 -7.97 -4.14 5.57
CA GLU A 150 -8.57 -5.34 6.18
C GLU A 150 -9.91 -5.03 6.85
N SER A 151 -10.00 -3.92 7.60
CA SER A 151 -11.25 -3.46 8.21
C SER A 151 -12.30 -3.11 7.15
N ASN A 152 -11.91 -2.37 6.12
CA ASN A 152 -12.80 -1.91 5.07
C ASN A 152 -13.36 -3.08 4.23
N LEU A 153 -12.50 -4.05 3.92
CA LEU A 153 -12.89 -5.27 3.23
C LEU A 153 -13.87 -6.10 4.07
N GLY A 154 -13.62 -6.22 5.38
CA GLY A 154 -14.51 -6.91 6.32
C GLY A 154 -15.93 -6.33 6.30
N GLU A 155 -16.07 -5.01 6.46
CA GLU A 155 -17.37 -4.35 6.43
C GLU A 155 -18.04 -4.46 5.06
N THR A 156 -17.28 -4.29 3.96
CA THR A 156 -17.84 -4.41 2.60
C THR A 156 -18.38 -5.83 2.34
N LEU A 157 -17.71 -6.86 2.88
CA LEU A 157 -18.19 -8.24 2.77
C LEU A 157 -19.45 -8.46 3.61
N GLU A 158 -19.53 -7.89 4.80
CA GLU A 158 -20.73 -7.93 5.65
C GLU A 158 -21.92 -7.22 4.99
N ASP A 159 -21.73 -6.00 4.47
CA ASP A 159 -22.74 -5.25 3.73
C ASP A 159 -23.24 -6.03 2.49
N ARG A 160 -22.31 -6.68 1.78
CA ARG A 160 -22.64 -7.55 0.64
C ARG A 160 -23.44 -8.77 1.09
N GLU A 161 -23.10 -9.39 2.21
CA GLU A 161 -23.84 -10.52 2.77
C GLU A 161 -25.28 -10.12 3.13
N VAL A 162 -25.45 -8.98 3.81
CA VAL A 162 -26.77 -8.43 4.14
C VAL A 162 -27.58 -8.14 2.87
N THR A 163 -27.01 -7.42 1.91
CA THR A 163 -27.68 -7.06 0.65
C THR A 163 -28.08 -8.31 -0.15
N VAL A 164 -27.22 -9.33 -0.20
CA VAL A 164 -27.52 -10.60 -0.87
C VAL A 164 -28.64 -11.36 -0.13
N GLY A 165 -28.66 -11.33 1.20
CA GLY A 165 -29.74 -11.91 2.01
C GLY A 165 -31.09 -11.22 1.78
N GLU A 166 -31.10 -9.89 1.69
CA GLU A 166 -32.29 -9.12 1.36
C GLU A 166 -32.77 -9.42 -0.07
N LEU A 167 -31.87 -9.45 -1.05
CA LEU A 167 -32.18 -9.82 -2.43
C LEU A 167 -32.75 -11.24 -2.53
N GLU A 168 -32.20 -12.20 -1.78
CA GLU A 168 -32.74 -13.57 -1.76
C GLU A 168 -34.13 -13.62 -1.11
N THR A 169 -34.36 -12.83 -0.06
CA THR A 169 -35.69 -12.70 0.56
C THR A 169 -36.70 -12.15 -0.43
N VAL A 170 -36.37 -11.03 -1.10
CA VAL A 170 -37.22 -10.43 -2.15
C VAL A 170 -37.47 -11.42 -3.29
N ARG A 171 -36.44 -12.15 -3.73
CA ARG A 171 -36.57 -13.18 -4.76
C ARG A 171 -37.56 -14.27 -4.34
N VAL A 172 -37.48 -14.76 -3.10
CA VAL A 172 -38.41 -15.78 -2.58
C VAL A 172 -39.83 -15.24 -2.47
N GLU A 173 -40.00 -13.98 -2.05
CA GLU A 173 -41.30 -13.32 -2.01
C GLU A 173 -41.94 -13.21 -3.40
N ILE A 174 -41.20 -12.72 -4.40
CA ILE A 174 -41.64 -12.63 -5.80
C ILE A 174 -42.01 -14.03 -6.33
N GLN A 175 -41.17 -15.04 -6.10
CA GLN A 175 -41.46 -16.43 -6.49
C GLN A 175 -42.70 -17.00 -5.78
N GLY A 176 -43.00 -16.56 -4.56
CA GLY A 176 -44.20 -16.93 -3.82
C GLY A 176 -45.46 -16.17 -4.24
N MET A 177 -45.31 -15.06 -4.97
CA MET A 177 -46.40 -14.27 -5.53
C MET A 177 -46.84 -14.82 -6.89
N ASP A 178 -45.93 -15.37 -7.71
CA ASP A 178 -46.28 -15.97 -9.01
C ASP A 178 -47.46 -16.96 -8.93
N PRO A 179 -47.48 -17.96 -8.01
CA PRO A 179 -48.59 -18.91 -7.92
C PRO A 179 -49.89 -18.26 -7.46
N LYS A 180 -49.81 -17.21 -6.61
CA LYS A 180 -50.98 -16.50 -6.09
C LYS A 180 -51.63 -15.64 -7.18
N ILE A 181 -50.82 -15.00 -8.02
CA ILE A 181 -51.28 -14.29 -9.22
C ILE A 181 -52.01 -15.27 -10.14
N ILE A 182 -51.39 -16.42 -10.45
CA ILE A 182 -52.01 -17.46 -11.30
C ILE A 182 -53.32 -17.98 -10.69
N GLU A 183 -53.39 -18.19 -9.37
CA GLU A 183 -54.62 -18.65 -8.71
C GLU A 183 -55.75 -17.62 -8.81
N LEU A 184 -55.44 -16.33 -8.61
CA LEU A 184 -56.41 -15.24 -8.75
C LEU A 184 -56.88 -15.10 -10.20
N GLU A 185 -55.97 -15.17 -11.18
CA GLU A 185 -56.32 -15.15 -12.61
C GLU A 185 -57.26 -16.30 -12.99
N ASN A 186 -56.98 -17.52 -12.51
CA ASN A 186 -57.85 -18.67 -12.75
C ASN A 186 -59.22 -18.51 -12.08
N LYS A 187 -59.29 -17.96 -10.86
CA LYS A 187 -60.56 -17.67 -10.17
C LYS A 187 -61.38 -16.63 -10.93
N ILE A 188 -60.75 -15.54 -11.38
CA ILE A 188 -61.40 -14.49 -12.21
C ILE A 188 -61.94 -15.09 -13.52
N ALA A 189 -61.20 -16.01 -14.15
CA ALA A 189 -61.60 -16.63 -15.40
C ALA A 189 -62.84 -17.52 -15.30
N VAL A 190 -63.10 -18.11 -14.12
CA VAL A 190 -64.21 -19.05 -13.88
C VAL A 190 -65.40 -18.37 -13.17
N GLU A 191 -65.21 -17.20 -12.56
CA GLU A 191 -66.24 -16.47 -11.83
C GLU A 191 -67.30 -15.85 -12.76
N GLN A 192 -68.57 -16.11 -12.49
CA GLN A 192 -69.70 -15.64 -13.31
C GLN A 192 -70.45 -14.47 -12.67
N ASP A 193 -70.32 -14.26 -11.35
CA ASP A 193 -70.90 -13.11 -10.68
C ASP A 193 -70.04 -11.85 -10.91
N ALA A 194 -70.66 -10.79 -11.44
CA ALA A 194 -69.99 -9.53 -11.73
C ALA A 194 -69.43 -8.85 -10.46
N ALA A 195 -70.15 -8.95 -9.33
CA ALA A 195 -69.71 -8.34 -8.08
C ALA A 195 -68.54 -9.09 -7.44
N ALA A 196 -68.56 -10.43 -7.47
CA ALA A 196 -67.45 -11.27 -7.03
C ALA A 196 -66.19 -11.08 -7.90
N ARG A 197 -66.37 -10.98 -9.23
CA ARG A 197 -65.27 -10.77 -10.17
C ARG A 197 -64.54 -9.44 -9.95
N THR A 198 -65.25 -8.33 -9.75
CA THR A 198 -64.62 -7.02 -9.48
C THR A 198 -63.79 -7.03 -8.20
N LYS A 199 -64.19 -7.80 -7.18
CA LYS A 199 -63.38 -7.94 -5.95
C LYS A 199 -62.07 -8.68 -6.22
N LEU A 200 -62.12 -9.78 -6.96
CA LEU A 200 -60.92 -10.53 -7.34
C LEU A 200 -59.97 -9.72 -8.24
N GLU A 201 -60.51 -8.93 -9.17
CA GLU A 201 -59.72 -8.00 -10.00
C GLU A 201 -59.01 -6.92 -9.16
N THR A 202 -59.64 -6.47 -8.07
CA THR A 202 -59.03 -5.52 -7.12
C THR A 202 -57.88 -6.17 -6.35
N GLU A 203 -58.07 -7.40 -5.84
CA GLU A 203 -57.02 -8.16 -5.15
C GLU A 203 -55.83 -8.48 -6.06
N LEU A 204 -56.09 -8.79 -7.34
CA LEU A 204 -55.05 -8.98 -8.36
C LEU A 204 -54.26 -7.70 -8.61
N ALA A 205 -54.92 -6.54 -8.70
CA ALA A 205 -54.26 -5.26 -8.89
C ALA A 205 -53.34 -4.89 -7.71
N GLU A 206 -53.77 -5.13 -6.48
CA GLU A 206 -52.95 -4.92 -5.27
C GLU A 206 -51.74 -5.87 -5.22
N LEU A 207 -51.88 -7.10 -5.70
CA LEU A 207 -50.79 -8.07 -5.75
C LEU A 207 -49.78 -7.71 -6.84
N ASN A 208 -50.24 -7.31 -8.03
CA ASN A 208 -49.40 -6.84 -9.12
C ASN A 208 -48.66 -5.54 -8.77
N THR A 209 -49.25 -4.65 -7.96
CA THR A 209 -48.58 -3.42 -7.49
C THR A 209 -47.40 -3.74 -6.56
N ARG A 210 -47.44 -4.86 -5.84
CA ARG A 210 -46.34 -5.31 -4.97
C ARG A 210 -45.29 -6.17 -5.70
N TYR A 211 -45.65 -6.75 -6.84
CA TYR A 211 -44.78 -7.59 -7.66
C TYR A 211 -43.86 -6.77 -8.58
N ASN A 212 -44.34 -5.61 -9.07
CA ASN A 212 -43.61 -4.69 -9.94
C ASN A 212 -42.85 -3.63 -9.14
#